data_AF-J0D3F6-F1
#
_entry.id   AF-J0D3F6-F1
#
_cell.length_a   1.000
_cell.length_b   1.000
_cell.length_c   1.000
_cell.angle_alpha   90.00
_cell.angle_beta   90.00
_cell.angle_gamma   90.00
#
_symmetry.space_group_name_H-M   'P 1'
#
loop_
_entity.id
_entity.type
_entity.pdbx_description
1 polymer ?
#
loop_
_entity_poly.entity_id
_entity_poly.type
_entity_poly.pdbx_seq_one_letter_code
_entity_poly.pdbx_strand_id
1 'polypeptide(L)'
;MTLLFRILDNQAFEKYAEQEYSDDPLPDGAFDCWAVAPLILSVQGFDEDANSALRSSNCGDAVAQLWVQWCTMDRVSYIVRRIEQHLRIPKSHWFLAFDGRALNSEAVACNSLAFHGQAPQLVLVPKSAADAFEQAGRPRARDAVATAKALFGLIEPLGSRDTREWAAYLKRRRLDTARFQELLAHLDDAGEGWIPRKMLEQIRESTTTVIEATGLSDEQTRSAEMTILPQKLSVEDDGSGEVQSADITTRIYSLHQPGAVDVGLSFWNKPHYYSVEWSLAISYPVHETAPADEAGAGRMQKLLSCELEDAETSAREAKQFGMRGADVRAVRRVLFGGADRVGLADTVRLMLASVGICVGLDSAGSSDSESEDDGVGGDKFVWFQGQAQYTLFDPRWLGVNIRRVCSAAIPRDADFVDRGAEARYKHGGEGGNQCDSEGM
;
A
#
# COMPACT_ATOMS: atom_id res chain seq x y z
N MET A 1 5.40 -31.32 -27.25
CA MET A 1 4.01 -31.83 -27.40
C MET A 1 3.12 -30.61 -27.27
N THR A 2 2.28 -30.33 -28.27
CA THR A 2 1.50 -29.08 -28.34
C THR A 2 0.29 -29.11 -27.42
N LEU A 3 -0.22 -27.94 -27.00
CA LEU A 3 -1.42 -27.79 -26.19
C LEU A 3 -2.66 -28.38 -26.85
N LEU A 4 -2.76 -28.31 -28.17
CA LEU A 4 -3.88 -28.93 -28.91
C LEU A 4 -4.05 -30.43 -28.63
N PHE A 5 -2.94 -31.19 -28.45
CA PHE A 5 -3.02 -32.61 -28.12
C PHE A 5 -3.36 -32.89 -26.66
N ARG A 6 -3.56 -31.84 -25.85
CA ARG A 6 -3.93 -31.92 -24.43
C ARG A 6 -5.38 -31.56 -24.16
N ILE A 7 -6.15 -31.22 -25.19
CA ILE A 7 -7.59 -30.98 -25.06
C ILE A 7 -8.27 -32.29 -24.68
N LEU A 8 -8.94 -32.28 -23.54
CA LEU A 8 -9.78 -33.38 -23.08
C LEU A 8 -11.16 -33.29 -23.72
N ASP A 9 -11.79 -34.43 -23.97
CA ASP A 9 -13.22 -34.45 -24.23
C ASP A 9 -14.01 -34.04 -22.97
N ASN A 10 -15.31 -33.76 -23.12
CA ASN A 10 -16.13 -33.24 -22.03
C ASN A 10 -16.15 -34.18 -20.82
N GLN A 11 -16.30 -35.50 -21.04
CA GLN A 11 -16.40 -36.46 -19.96
C GLN A 11 -15.05 -36.63 -19.22
N ALA A 12 -13.95 -36.64 -19.97
CA ALA A 12 -12.61 -36.68 -19.40
C ALA A 12 -12.29 -35.40 -18.62
N PHE A 13 -12.73 -34.24 -19.11
CA PHE A 13 -12.55 -32.96 -18.41
C PHE A 13 -13.39 -32.86 -17.13
N GLU A 14 -14.66 -33.30 -17.16
CA GLU A 14 -15.51 -33.35 -15.97
C GLU A 14 -14.88 -34.20 -14.86
N LYS A 15 -14.40 -35.40 -15.21
CA LYS A 15 -13.71 -36.27 -14.26
C LYS A 15 -12.42 -35.65 -13.72
N TYR A 16 -11.66 -34.97 -14.57
CA TYR A 16 -10.48 -34.20 -14.15
C TYR A 16 -10.86 -33.09 -13.17
N ALA A 17 -11.89 -32.30 -13.49
CA ALA A 17 -12.33 -31.18 -12.69
C ALA A 17 -12.89 -31.61 -11.33
N GLU A 18 -13.63 -32.72 -11.26
CA GLU A 18 -14.08 -33.32 -10.01
C GLU A 18 -12.90 -33.74 -9.12
N GLN A 19 -11.85 -34.31 -9.72
CA GLN A 19 -10.68 -34.78 -8.97
C GLN A 19 -9.77 -33.63 -8.51
N GLU A 20 -9.53 -32.64 -9.38
CA GLU A 20 -8.61 -31.53 -9.10
C GLU A 20 -9.22 -30.49 -8.17
N TYR A 21 -10.55 -30.33 -8.22
CA TYR A 21 -11.27 -29.23 -7.56
C TYR A 21 -12.31 -29.68 -6.55
N SER A 22 -12.23 -30.92 -6.04
CA SER A 22 -13.15 -31.43 -5.00
C SER A 22 -13.12 -30.60 -3.73
N ASP A 23 -11.94 -30.10 -3.37
CA ASP A 23 -11.67 -29.48 -2.07
C ASP A 23 -11.80 -27.94 -2.10
N ASP A 24 -11.98 -27.37 -3.29
CA ASP A 24 -12.07 -25.92 -3.52
C ASP A 24 -13.11 -25.65 -4.63
N PRO A 25 -14.42 -25.76 -4.34
CA PRO A 25 -15.46 -25.47 -5.30
C PRO A 25 -15.38 -24.00 -5.73
N LEU A 26 -15.76 -23.70 -6.98
CA LEU A 26 -15.88 -22.32 -7.41
C LEU A 26 -16.88 -21.64 -6.46
N PRO A 27 -16.61 -20.39 -6.02
CA PRO A 27 -17.59 -19.66 -5.25
C PRO A 27 -18.91 -19.63 -6.02
N ASP A 28 -19.95 -20.26 -5.46
CA ASP A 28 -21.31 -20.10 -5.94
C ASP A 28 -21.56 -18.60 -5.97
N GLY A 29 -22.03 -18.05 -7.11
CA GLY A 29 -22.04 -16.62 -7.45
C GLY A 29 -22.82 -15.67 -6.52
N ALA A 30 -23.07 -16.08 -5.27
CA ALA A 30 -23.61 -15.32 -4.15
C ALA A 30 -22.62 -14.37 -3.47
N PHE A 31 -21.33 -14.32 -3.87
CA PHE A 31 -20.47 -13.22 -3.44
C PHE A 31 -20.91 -11.92 -4.13
N ASP A 32 -21.23 -10.89 -3.34
CA ASP A 32 -21.72 -9.58 -3.81
C ASP A 32 -20.86 -8.95 -4.92
N CYS A 33 -19.57 -9.31 -5.03
CA CYS A 33 -18.70 -8.85 -6.11
C CYS A 33 -19.17 -9.24 -7.52
N TRP A 34 -19.98 -10.30 -7.66
CA TRP A 34 -20.56 -10.76 -8.94
C TRP A 34 -21.89 -10.09 -9.29
N ALA A 35 -22.56 -9.48 -8.30
CA ALA A 35 -23.82 -8.77 -8.50
C ALA A 35 -23.61 -7.38 -9.15
N VAL A 36 -22.41 -6.81 -8.99
CA VAL A 36 -21.97 -5.62 -9.72
C VAL A 36 -21.41 -6.09 -11.06
N ALA A 37 -21.86 -5.48 -12.17
CA ALA A 37 -21.63 -5.93 -13.55
C ALA A 37 -20.31 -6.70 -13.77
N PRO A 38 -20.34 -7.93 -14.34
CA PRO A 38 -19.18 -8.80 -14.40
C PRO A 38 -18.04 -8.12 -15.16
N LEU A 39 -16.88 -8.01 -14.50
CA LEU A 39 -15.67 -7.52 -15.15
C LEU A 39 -15.19 -8.57 -16.15
N ILE A 40 -14.67 -8.10 -17.29
CA ILE A 40 -14.20 -8.97 -18.35
C ILE A 40 -12.69 -8.78 -18.49
N LEU A 41 -11.94 -9.87 -18.46
CA LEU A 41 -10.54 -9.91 -18.86
C LEU A 41 -10.40 -10.61 -20.20
N SER A 42 -9.29 -10.34 -20.88
CA SER A 42 -8.94 -11.03 -22.12
C SER A 42 -7.65 -11.81 -21.97
N VAL A 43 -7.60 -13.00 -22.56
CA VAL A 43 -6.45 -13.90 -22.56
C VAL A 43 -5.97 -14.10 -23.99
N GLN A 44 -4.71 -13.81 -24.24
CA GLN A 44 -4.04 -13.99 -25.54
C GLN A 44 -3.00 -15.11 -25.45
N GLY A 45 -2.66 -15.75 -26.57
CA GLY A 45 -1.64 -16.80 -26.59
C GLY A 45 -0.25 -16.23 -26.73
N PHE A 46 0.72 -16.79 -25.99
CA PHE A 46 2.12 -16.39 -26.10
C PHE A 46 2.74 -16.74 -27.46
N ASP A 47 2.45 -17.93 -27.96
CA ASP A 47 2.97 -18.48 -29.21
C ASP A 47 1.85 -19.11 -30.05
N GLU A 48 2.23 -19.69 -31.20
CA GLU A 48 1.26 -20.30 -32.12
C GLU A 48 0.54 -21.51 -31.50
N ASP A 49 1.18 -22.21 -30.56
CA ASP A 49 0.57 -23.33 -29.85
C ASP A 49 -0.56 -22.87 -28.93
N ALA A 50 -0.30 -21.85 -28.10
CA ALA A 50 -1.31 -21.20 -27.28
C ALA A 50 -2.43 -20.56 -28.12
N ASN A 51 -2.07 -19.85 -29.20
CA ASN A 51 -3.04 -19.23 -30.10
C ASN A 51 -3.93 -20.25 -30.81
N SER A 52 -3.40 -21.44 -31.11
CA SER A 52 -4.18 -22.53 -31.69
C SER A 52 -5.16 -23.12 -30.69
N ALA A 53 -4.74 -23.30 -29.43
CA ALA A 53 -5.62 -23.73 -28.36
C ALA A 53 -6.78 -22.73 -28.14
N LEU A 54 -6.50 -21.43 -28.08
CA LEU A 54 -7.51 -20.38 -27.93
C LEU A 54 -8.50 -20.31 -29.11
N ARG A 55 -8.02 -20.47 -30.35
CA ARG A 55 -8.91 -20.54 -31.53
C ARG A 55 -9.81 -21.77 -31.49
N SER A 56 -9.29 -22.90 -31.01
CA SER A 56 -10.07 -24.14 -30.90
C SER A 56 -11.22 -24.04 -29.88
N SER A 57 -11.05 -23.28 -28.79
CA SER A 57 -12.13 -23.03 -27.82
C SER A 57 -13.21 -22.08 -28.34
N ASN A 58 -12.86 -21.17 -29.27
CA ASN A 58 -13.77 -20.20 -29.86
C ASN A 58 -14.54 -20.73 -31.07
N CYS A 59 -14.81 -22.04 -31.14
CA CYS A 59 -15.51 -22.67 -32.27
C CYS A 59 -14.90 -22.38 -33.67
N GLY A 60 -13.58 -22.14 -33.73
CA GLY A 60 -12.87 -21.88 -34.98
C GLY A 60 -12.87 -20.43 -35.45
N ASP A 61 -13.25 -19.47 -34.60
CA ASP A 61 -13.07 -18.05 -34.91
C ASP A 61 -11.58 -17.72 -35.14
N ALA A 62 -11.32 -16.76 -36.03
CA ALA A 62 -9.95 -16.38 -36.39
C ALA A 62 -9.22 -15.68 -35.23
N VAL A 63 -9.96 -15.19 -34.22
CA VAL A 63 -9.44 -14.43 -33.10
C VAL A 63 -8.88 -15.38 -32.02
N ALA A 64 -7.56 -15.35 -31.84
CA ALA A 64 -6.84 -16.08 -30.79
C ALA A 64 -6.91 -15.36 -29.42
N GLN A 65 -8.13 -15.05 -28.97
CA GLN A 65 -8.37 -14.34 -27.73
C GLN A 65 -9.58 -14.93 -27.01
N LEU A 66 -9.44 -15.21 -25.71
CA LEU A 66 -10.53 -15.69 -24.86
C LEU A 66 -10.95 -14.57 -23.91
N TRP A 67 -12.25 -14.37 -23.76
CA TRP A 67 -12.82 -13.40 -22.82
C TRP A 67 -13.37 -14.16 -21.62
N VAL A 68 -12.95 -13.78 -20.42
CA VAL A 68 -13.29 -14.47 -19.18
C VAL A 68 -13.84 -13.49 -18.16
N GLN A 69 -14.92 -13.89 -17.49
CA GLN A 69 -15.48 -13.10 -16.40
C GLN A 69 -14.66 -13.29 -15.12
N TRP A 70 -14.49 -12.20 -14.39
CA TRP A 70 -13.79 -12.18 -13.11
C TRP A 70 -14.35 -11.11 -12.19
N CYS A 71 -14.02 -11.18 -10.89
CA CYS A 71 -14.28 -10.14 -9.91
C CYS A 71 -13.00 -9.80 -9.13
N THR A 72 -12.97 -8.63 -8.50
CA THR A 72 -11.82 -8.14 -7.73
C THR A 72 -11.38 -9.09 -6.61
N MET A 73 -12.29 -9.89 -6.06
CA MET A 73 -12.01 -10.85 -4.99
C MET A 73 -11.63 -12.26 -5.48
N ASP A 74 -11.59 -12.50 -6.79
CA ASP A 74 -11.18 -13.81 -7.30
C ASP A 74 -9.71 -14.10 -6.98
N ARG A 75 -9.41 -15.32 -6.55
CA ARG A 75 -8.05 -15.85 -6.64
C ARG A 75 -7.70 -16.12 -8.10
N VAL A 76 -6.44 -15.96 -8.47
CA VAL A 76 -5.95 -16.29 -9.81
C VAL A 76 -6.25 -17.76 -10.16
N SER A 77 -6.24 -18.66 -9.18
CA SER A 77 -6.64 -20.07 -9.33
C SER A 77 -8.07 -20.24 -9.85
N TYR A 78 -9.02 -19.41 -9.38
CA TYR A 78 -10.41 -19.42 -9.88
C TYR A 78 -10.50 -18.93 -11.33
N ILE A 79 -9.72 -17.92 -11.69
CA ILE A 79 -9.63 -17.42 -13.06
C ILE A 79 -9.01 -18.50 -13.98
N VAL A 80 -7.94 -19.16 -13.53
CA VAL A 80 -7.32 -20.29 -14.23
C VAL A 80 -8.35 -21.39 -14.46
N ARG A 81 -9.12 -21.78 -13.45
CA ARG A 81 -10.15 -22.82 -13.56
C ARG A 81 -11.23 -22.47 -14.59
N ARG A 82 -11.69 -21.21 -14.64
CA ARG A 82 -12.64 -20.77 -15.68
C ARG A 82 -12.03 -20.86 -17.08
N ILE A 83 -10.76 -20.48 -17.24
CA ILE A 83 -10.05 -20.62 -18.52
C ILE A 83 -9.92 -22.10 -18.90
N GLU A 84 -9.62 -23.00 -17.95
CA GLU A 84 -9.60 -24.44 -18.21
C GLU A 84 -10.96 -24.96 -18.66
N GLN A 85 -12.07 -24.49 -18.09
CA GLN A 85 -13.41 -24.87 -18.53
C GLN A 85 -13.67 -24.50 -19.99
N HIS A 86 -13.14 -23.37 -20.46
CA HIS A 86 -13.20 -22.97 -21.87
C HIS A 86 -12.26 -23.78 -22.77
N LEU A 87 -11.02 -24.00 -22.34
CA LEU A 87 -10.00 -24.67 -23.15
C LEU A 87 -10.12 -26.20 -23.14
N ARG A 88 -10.65 -26.76 -22.05
CA ARG A 88 -10.59 -28.18 -21.68
C ARG A 88 -9.16 -28.74 -21.65
N ILE A 89 -8.19 -27.91 -21.27
CA ILE A 89 -6.77 -28.28 -21.12
C ILE A 89 -6.36 -28.10 -19.66
N PRO A 90 -5.88 -29.15 -18.98
CA PRO A 90 -5.40 -29.05 -17.60
C PRO A 90 -4.29 -28.00 -17.40
N LYS A 91 -4.36 -27.24 -16.30
CA LYS A 91 -3.37 -26.22 -15.86
C LYS A 91 -1.98 -26.80 -15.64
N SER A 92 -1.87 -28.13 -15.54
CA SER A 92 -0.58 -28.81 -15.49
C SER A 92 0.25 -28.61 -16.77
N HIS A 93 -0.35 -28.13 -17.87
CA HIS A 93 0.30 -27.93 -19.17
C HIS A 93 0.60 -26.48 -19.55
N TRP A 94 0.07 -25.50 -18.81
CA TRP A 94 0.20 -24.08 -19.13
C TRP A 94 0.19 -23.23 -17.84
N PHE A 95 0.47 -21.94 -17.95
CA PHE A 95 0.30 -20.98 -16.86
C PHE A 95 -0.16 -19.63 -17.39
N LEU A 96 -0.82 -18.84 -16.53
CA LEU A 96 -1.11 -17.45 -16.84
C LEU A 96 0.09 -16.59 -16.54
N ALA A 97 0.32 -15.64 -17.42
CA ALA A 97 1.35 -14.64 -17.25
C ALA A 97 0.83 -13.24 -17.51
N PHE A 98 1.46 -12.28 -16.86
CA PHE A 98 1.27 -10.86 -17.10
C PHE A 98 2.65 -10.21 -17.08
N ASP A 99 2.92 -9.36 -18.05
CA ASP A 99 4.14 -8.53 -18.09
C ASP A 99 5.45 -9.34 -17.89
N GLY A 100 5.57 -10.46 -18.62
CA GLY A 100 6.77 -11.29 -18.57
C GLY A 100 6.93 -12.14 -17.30
N ARG A 101 5.88 -12.27 -16.47
CA ARG A 101 5.90 -13.10 -15.25
C ARG A 101 4.71 -14.03 -15.17
N ALA A 102 4.94 -15.25 -14.70
CA ALA A 102 3.87 -16.15 -14.29
C ALA A 102 3.11 -15.54 -13.09
N LEU A 103 1.78 -15.60 -13.13
CA LEU A 103 0.94 -15.19 -12.02
C LEU A 103 0.96 -16.26 -10.91
N ASN A 104 0.98 -15.83 -9.66
CA ASN A 104 0.78 -16.71 -8.51
C ASN A 104 -0.70 -17.13 -8.45
N SER A 105 -0.99 -18.44 -8.40
CA SER A 105 -2.36 -18.97 -8.35
C SER A 105 -3.11 -18.53 -7.10
N GLU A 106 -2.42 -18.31 -5.99
CA GLU A 106 -3.05 -17.94 -4.72
C GLU A 106 -3.29 -16.44 -4.58
N ALA A 107 -2.76 -15.63 -5.50
CA ALA A 107 -2.95 -14.18 -5.44
C ALA A 107 -4.42 -13.81 -5.68
N VAL A 108 -4.96 -12.92 -4.85
CA VAL A 108 -6.26 -12.29 -5.07
C VAL A 108 -6.14 -11.22 -6.17
N ALA A 109 -7.09 -11.17 -7.09
CA ALA A 109 -7.04 -10.37 -8.30
C ALA A 109 -6.89 -8.87 -7.99
N CYS A 110 -7.63 -8.33 -7.00
CA CYS A 110 -7.52 -6.93 -6.56
C CYS A 110 -6.13 -6.57 -6.06
N ASN A 111 -5.38 -7.54 -5.56
CA ASN A 111 -4.03 -7.32 -5.10
C ASN A 111 -3.07 -7.33 -6.31
N SER A 112 -3.34 -8.08 -7.37
CA SER A 112 -2.43 -8.21 -8.50
C SER A 112 -2.52 -7.05 -9.52
N LEU A 113 -1.36 -6.48 -9.88
CA LEU A 113 -1.22 -5.45 -10.92
C LEU A 113 -1.83 -5.87 -12.27
N ALA A 114 -1.89 -7.17 -12.54
CA ALA A 114 -2.44 -7.71 -13.78
C ALA A 114 -3.90 -7.30 -13.99
N PHE A 115 -4.63 -6.96 -12.92
CA PHE A 115 -6.08 -6.74 -12.93
C PHE A 115 -6.52 -5.29 -12.71
N HIS A 116 -5.58 -4.35 -12.60
CA HIS A 116 -5.89 -2.93 -12.29
C HIS A 116 -6.41 -2.11 -13.49
N GLY A 117 -6.58 -2.72 -14.67
CA GLY A 117 -7.12 -2.06 -15.86
C GLY A 117 -8.61 -2.34 -16.08
N GLN A 118 -9.31 -1.48 -16.85
CA GLN A 118 -10.71 -1.70 -17.22
C GLN A 118 -10.96 -3.01 -18.00
N ALA A 119 -9.94 -3.47 -18.73
CA ALA A 119 -9.95 -4.74 -19.45
C ALA A 119 -8.56 -5.40 -19.34
N PRO A 120 -8.30 -6.14 -18.24
CA PRO A 120 -7.03 -6.84 -18.05
C PRO A 120 -6.66 -7.72 -19.25
N GLN A 121 -5.40 -7.70 -19.66
CA GLN A 121 -4.89 -8.56 -20.73
C GLN A 121 -3.85 -9.52 -20.16
N LEU A 122 -4.19 -10.81 -20.14
CA LEU A 122 -3.32 -11.88 -19.67
C LEU A 122 -2.78 -12.69 -20.85
N VAL A 123 -1.65 -13.37 -20.63
CA VAL A 123 -1.01 -14.22 -21.62
C VAL A 123 -1.06 -15.67 -21.15
N LEU A 124 -1.58 -16.55 -22.00
CA LEU A 124 -1.53 -17.99 -21.81
C LEU A 124 -0.20 -18.52 -22.35
N VAL A 125 0.62 -19.08 -21.46
CA VAL A 125 1.96 -19.58 -21.78
C VAL A 125 1.97 -21.11 -21.65
N PRO A 126 2.22 -21.87 -22.74
CA PRO A 126 2.47 -23.29 -22.64
C PRO A 126 3.71 -23.56 -21.79
N LYS A 127 3.71 -24.59 -20.93
CA LYS A 127 4.91 -24.90 -20.13
C LYS A 127 6.13 -25.28 -20.98
N SER A 128 5.91 -25.80 -22.18
CA SER A 128 6.98 -26.04 -23.16
C SER A 128 7.63 -24.77 -23.71
N ALA A 129 7.00 -23.61 -23.54
CA ALA A 129 7.47 -22.30 -23.97
C ALA A 129 7.97 -21.44 -22.79
N ALA A 130 8.05 -21.98 -21.58
CA ALA A 130 8.42 -21.24 -20.36
C ALA A 130 9.78 -20.52 -20.51
N ASP A 131 10.81 -21.22 -20.98
CA ASP A 131 12.15 -20.65 -21.17
C ASP A 131 12.15 -19.50 -22.19
N ALA A 132 11.40 -19.65 -23.29
CA ALA A 132 11.29 -18.62 -24.32
C ALA A 132 10.53 -17.40 -23.79
N PHE A 133 9.49 -17.62 -22.99
CA PHE A 133 8.74 -16.57 -22.32
C PHE A 133 9.62 -15.79 -21.33
N GLU A 134 10.39 -16.48 -20.49
CA GLU A 134 11.33 -15.84 -19.56
C GLU A 134 12.40 -15.00 -20.27
N GLN A 135 12.86 -15.46 -21.43
CA GLN A 135 13.80 -14.71 -22.26
C GLN A 135 13.15 -13.48 -22.91
N ALA A 136 11.91 -13.61 -23.38
CA ALA A 136 11.15 -12.52 -24.02
C ALA A 136 10.70 -11.45 -23.02
N GLY A 137 10.36 -11.85 -21.79
CA GLY A 137 9.87 -10.97 -20.73
C GLY A 137 10.93 -10.07 -20.07
N ARG A 138 12.21 -10.26 -20.39
CA ARG A 138 13.28 -9.35 -19.94
C ARG A 138 13.15 -8.03 -20.69
N PRO A 139 12.80 -6.91 -20.02
CA PRO A 139 12.69 -5.63 -20.69
C PRO A 139 14.01 -5.32 -21.37
N ARG A 140 13.99 -5.07 -22.69
CA ARG A 140 15.16 -4.49 -23.35
C ARG A 140 15.36 -3.13 -22.70
N ALA A 141 16.58 -2.81 -22.30
CA ALA A 141 16.87 -1.57 -21.58
C ALA A 141 16.29 -0.32 -22.28
N ARG A 142 16.27 -0.34 -23.63
CA ARG A 142 15.70 0.73 -24.47
C ARG A 142 14.21 1.02 -24.24
N ASP A 143 13.44 0.06 -23.75
CA ASP A 143 11.99 0.19 -23.57
C ASP A 143 11.58 0.34 -22.09
N ALA A 144 12.55 0.36 -21.16
CA ALA A 144 12.29 0.34 -19.72
C ALA A 144 11.39 1.49 -19.24
N VAL A 145 11.53 2.69 -19.80
CA VAL A 145 10.67 3.84 -19.46
C VAL A 145 9.23 3.60 -19.92
N ALA A 146 9.04 3.13 -21.15
CA ALA A 146 7.72 2.87 -21.70
C ALA A 146 7.02 1.74 -20.94
N THR A 147 7.76 0.68 -20.60
CA THR A 147 7.29 -0.41 -19.75
C THR A 147 6.94 0.10 -18.36
N ALA A 148 7.80 0.88 -17.70
CA ALA A 148 7.52 1.42 -16.37
C ALA A 148 6.29 2.33 -16.38
N LYS A 149 6.15 3.19 -17.40
CA LYS A 149 5.00 4.05 -17.58
C LYS A 149 3.70 3.25 -17.73
N ALA A 150 3.72 2.22 -18.57
CA ALA A 150 2.55 1.38 -18.82
C ALA A 150 2.13 0.60 -17.57
N LEU A 151 3.08 0.06 -16.80
CA LEU A 151 2.79 -0.80 -15.65
C LEU A 151 2.38 -0.03 -14.40
N PHE A 152 2.94 1.15 -14.23
CA PHE A 152 2.89 1.85 -12.95
C PHE A 152 2.22 3.22 -13.02
N GLY A 153 1.62 3.57 -14.16
CA GLY A 153 0.90 4.84 -14.34
C GLY A 153 1.81 6.06 -14.18
N LEU A 154 3.06 6.00 -14.62
CA LEU A 154 4.00 7.12 -14.43
C LEU A 154 3.48 8.40 -15.11
N ILE A 155 3.52 9.50 -14.37
CA ILE A 155 3.14 10.81 -14.86
C ILE A 155 4.37 11.41 -15.52
N GLU A 156 4.28 11.76 -16.81
CA GLU A 156 5.34 12.48 -17.55
C GLU A 156 6.76 12.15 -17.09
N PRO A 157 7.28 10.92 -17.34
CA PRO A 157 8.52 10.48 -16.72
C PRO A 157 9.67 11.46 -17.03
N LEU A 158 10.13 12.14 -15.99
CA LEU A 158 11.21 13.13 -15.99
C LEU A 158 12.54 12.43 -15.71
N GLY A 159 13.59 12.91 -16.37
CA GLY A 159 14.95 12.51 -16.05
C GLY A 159 15.42 11.23 -16.74
N SER A 160 16.74 11.18 -16.86
CA SER A 160 17.58 10.07 -17.29
C SER A 160 17.14 9.33 -18.57
N ARG A 161 17.81 9.63 -19.69
CA ARG A 161 17.91 8.69 -20.83
C ARG A 161 18.64 7.39 -20.44
N ASP A 162 19.10 7.25 -19.19
CA ASP A 162 19.76 6.04 -18.73
C ASP A 162 18.73 4.93 -18.54
N THR A 163 18.61 4.17 -19.63
CA THR A 163 17.92 2.90 -19.70
C THR A 163 18.27 1.92 -18.57
N ARG A 164 19.46 2.01 -17.95
CA ARG A 164 19.87 1.13 -16.85
C ARG A 164 19.19 1.48 -15.54
N GLU A 165 19.06 2.76 -15.20
CA GLU A 165 18.38 3.19 -13.97
C GLU A 165 16.89 2.83 -14.02
N TRP A 166 16.24 3.06 -15.15
CA TRP A 166 14.85 2.64 -15.35
C TRP A 166 14.67 1.13 -15.32
N ALA A 167 15.62 0.36 -15.86
CA ALA A 167 15.59 -1.10 -15.75
C ALA A 167 15.77 -1.58 -14.29
N ALA A 168 16.64 -0.92 -13.51
CA ALA A 168 16.80 -1.19 -12.09
C ALA A 168 15.54 -0.83 -11.29
N TYR A 169 14.95 0.33 -11.58
CA TYR A 169 13.68 0.78 -11.00
C TYR A 169 12.56 -0.23 -11.27
N LEU A 170 12.38 -0.65 -12.54
CA LEU A 170 11.41 -1.68 -12.92
C LEU A 170 11.62 -2.97 -12.14
N LYS A 171 12.87 -3.47 -12.13
CA LYS A 171 13.22 -4.70 -11.45
C LYS A 171 12.87 -4.62 -9.96
N ARG A 172 13.23 -3.51 -9.31
CA ARG A 172 13.01 -3.29 -7.88
C ARG A 172 11.53 -3.10 -7.54
N ARG A 173 10.82 -2.21 -8.25
CA ARG A 173 9.38 -1.98 -8.01
C ARG A 173 8.58 -3.25 -8.21
N ARG A 174 8.87 -4.04 -9.24
CA ARG A 174 8.22 -5.35 -9.43
C ARG A 174 8.55 -6.37 -8.35
N LEU A 175 9.75 -6.34 -7.75
CA LEU A 175 10.11 -7.20 -6.62
C LEU A 175 9.34 -6.78 -5.36
N ASP A 176 9.33 -5.49 -5.07
CA ASP A 176 8.68 -4.92 -3.90
C ASP A 176 7.16 -5.06 -3.96
N THR A 177 6.55 -4.96 -5.14
CA THR A 177 5.13 -5.32 -5.34
C THR A 177 4.87 -6.79 -5.05
N ALA A 178 5.72 -7.70 -5.54
CA ALA A 178 5.54 -9.13 -5.28
C ALA A 178 5.64 -9.46 -3.79
N ARG A 179 6.61 -8.87 -3.07
CA ARG A 179 6.74 -8.99 -1.61
C ARG A 179 5.52 -8.44 -0.88
N PHE A 180 4.96 -7.32 -1.34
CA PHE A 180 3.74 -6.78 -0.77
C PHE A 180 2.54 -7.70 -0.99
N GLN A 181 2.44 -8.38 -2.14
CA GLN A 181 1.43 -9.42 -2.36
C GLN A 181 1.58 -10.61 -1.41
N GLU A 182 2.81 -11.06 -1.19
CA GLU A 182 3.12 -12.14 -0.24
C GLU A 182 2.73 -11.73 1.19
N LEU A 183 3.02 -10.49 1.59
CA LEU A 183 2.57 -9.94 2.86
C LEU A 183 1.04 -9.99 2.98
N LEU A 184 0.30 -9.55 1.97
CA LEU A 184 -1.16 -9.59 1.98
C LEU A 184 -1.70 -11.02 2.10
N ALA A 185 -1.15 -11.96 1.33
CA ALA A 185 -1.54 -13.37 1.39
C ALA A 185 -1.31 -13.98 2.78
N HIS A 186 -0.16 -13.71 3.40
CA HIS A 186 0.13 -14.17 4.76
C HIS A 186 -0.84 -13.61 5.80
N LEU A 187 -1.32 -12.37 5.61
CA LEU A 187 -2.30 -11.77 6.52
C LEU A 187 -3.70 -12.36 6.36
N ASP A 188 -4.07 -12.82 5.16
CA ASP A 188 -5.35 -13.49 4.93
C ASP A 188 -5.36 -14.92 5.51
N ASP A 189 -4.23 -15.63 5.48
CA ASP A 189 -4.11 -17.00 6.00
C ASP A 189 -4.04 -17.09 7.53
N ALA A 190 -3.56 -16.03 8.20
CA ALA A 190 -3.22 -16.08 9.62
C ALA A 190 -4.42 -16.21 10.57
N GLY A 191 -5.67 -16.08 10.10
CA GLY A 191 -6.92 -16.29 10.86
C GLY A 191 -7.16 -15.35 12.06
N GLU A 192 -6.12 -14.73 12.62
CA GLU A 192 -6.10 -13.99 13.88
C GLU A 192 -5.25 -12.71 13.82
N GLY A 193 -4.67 -12.37 12.66
CA GLY A 193 -3.87 -11.15 12.45
C GLY A 193 -4.70 -9.87 12.21
N TRP A 194 -5.73 -9.60 13.02
CA TRP A 194 -6.63 -8.46 12.84
C TRP A 194 -5.87 -7.12 12.74
N ILE A 195 -4.74 -6.98 13.43
CA ILE A 195 -4.09 -5.66 13.63
C ILE A 195 -3.12 -5.28 12.53
N PRO A 196 -2.22 -6.17 12.05
CA PRO A 196 -1.49 -5.89 10.83
C PRO A 196 -2.42 -5.57 9.64
N ARG A 197 -3.55 -6.30 9.51
CA ARG A 197 -4.54 -6.00 8.47
C ARG A 197 -5.16 -4.60 8.64
N LYS A 198 -5.61 -4.26 9.84
CA LYS A 198 -6.11 -2.91 10.13
C LYS A 198 -5.08 -1.82 9.92
N MET A 199 -3.81 -2.10 10.20
CA MET A 199 -2.73 -1.16 9.94
C MET A 199 -2.54 -0.91 8.44
N LEU A 200 -2.66 -1.94 7.60
CA LEU A 200 -2.64 -1.76 6.14
C LEU A 200 -3.85 -0.97 5.64
N GLU A 201 -5.04 -1.25 6.15
CA GLU A 201 -6.26 -0.49 5.85
C GLU A 201 -6.07 0.98 6.26
N GLN A 202 -5.52 1.23 7.45
CA GLN A 202 -5.19 2.56 7.94
C GLN A 202 -4.16 3.28 7.07
N ILE A 203 -3.07 2.62 6.67
CA ILE A 203 -2.09 3.18 5.73
C ILE A 203 -2.77 3.55 4.42
N ARG A 204 -3.60 2.66 3.87
CA ARG A 204 -4.32 2.90 2.62
C ARG A 204 -5.26 4.11 2.73
N GLU A 205 -6.16 4.11 3.70
CA GLU A 205 -7.13 5.20 3.90
C GLU A 205 -6.45 6.54 4.19
N SER A 206 -5.40 6.53 5.02
CA SER A 206 -4.61 7.73 5.33
C SER A 206 -3.96 8.29 4.08
N THR A 207 -3.36 7.43 3.25
CA THR A 207 -2.66 7.87 2.03
C THR A 207 -3.63 8.36 0.97
N THR A 208 -4.75 7.66 0.75
CA THR A 208 -5.85 8.13 -0.11
C THR A 208 -6.34 9.50 0.34
N THR A 209 -6.63 9.69 1.62
CA THR A 209 -7.10 10.98 2.17
C THR A 209 -6.10 12.11 1.88
N VAL A 210 -4.80 11.85 2.05
CA VAL A 210 -3.77 12.87 1.78
C VAL A 210 -3.64 13.13 0.27
N ILE A 211 -3.65 12.11 -0.58
CA ILE A 211 -3.52 12.26 -2.04
C ILE A 211 -4.76 12.97 -2.62
N GLU A 212 -5.96 12.64 -2.18
CA GLU A 212 -7.20 13.32 -2.61
C GLU A 212 -7.23 14.80 -2.23
N ALA A 213 -6.59 15.16 -1.11
CA ALA A 213 -6.42 16.56 -0.72
C ALA A 213 -5.40 17.32 -1.59
N THR A 214 -4.65 16.62 -2.45
CA THR A 214 -3.71 17.26 -3.40
C THR A 214 -4.44 17.72 -4.67
N GLY A 215 -3.86 18.67 -5.40
CA GLY A 215 -4.38 19.11 -6.70
C GLY A 215 -4.12 18.14 -7.87
N LEU A 216 -4.02 16.84 -7.62
CA LEU A 216 -3.85 15.81 -8.65
C LEU A 216 -5.20 15.46 -9.30
N SER A 217 -5.20 15.12 -10.59
CA SER A 217 -6.41 14.59 -11.25
C SER A 217 -6.66 13.14 -10.84
N ASP A 218 -7.88 12.62 -10.96
CA ASP A 218 -8.25 11.24 -10.59
C ASP A 218 -7.29 10.15 -11.12
N GLU A 219 -6.82 10.27 -12.37
CA GLU A 219 -5.85 9.31 -12.94
C GLU A 219 -4.48 9.39 -12.25
N GLN A 220 -4.05 10.61 -11.90
CA GLN A 220 -2.81 10.86 -11.17
C GLN A 220 -2.93 10.41 -9.71
N THR A 221 -4.08 10.60 -9.08
CA THR A 221 -4.41 10.11 -7.74
C THR A 221 -4.29 8.59 -7.68
N ARG A 222 -4.96 7.87 -8.58
CA ARG A 222 -4.84 6.39 -8.68
C ARG A 222 -3.39 5.95 -8.89
N SER A 223 -2.65 6.67 -9.74
CA SER A 223 -1.25 6.37 -9.99
C SER A 223 -0.38 6.58 -8.75
N ALA A 224 -0.62 7.66 -7.99
CA ALA A 224 0.07 8.00 -6.76
C ALA A 224 -0.18 6.95 -5.65
N GLU A 225 -1.42 6.50 -5.48
CA GLU A 225 -1.77 5.45 -4.52
C GLU A 225 -0.98 4.17 -4.77
N MET A 226 -0.84 3.76 -6.04
CA MET A 226 -0.06 2.58 -6.44
C MET A 226 1.46 2.70 -6.23
N THR A 227 1.96 3.88 -5.83
CA THR A 227 3.40 4.07 -5.54
C THR A 227 3.78 3.67 -4.12
N ILE A 228 2.80 3.53 -3.22
CA ILE A 228 3.02 3.35 -1.80
C ILE A 228 2.98 1.85 -1.50
N LEU A 229 4.13 1.28 -1.17
CA LEU A 229 4.28 -0.15 -0.95
C LEU A 229 4.86 -0.41 0.45
N PRO A 230 4.02 -0.78 1.44
CA PRO A 230 4.51 -1.34 2.69
C PRO A 230 5.42 -2.55 2.42
N GLN A 231 6.64 -2.51 2.96
CA GLN A 231 7.67 -3.53 2.75
C GLN A 231 7.91 -4.36 4.01
N LYS A 232 7.71 -3.75 5.18
CA LYS A 232 7.78 -4.40 6.49
C LYS A 232 6.60 -3.92 7.32
N LEU A 233 5.93 -4.86 7.97
CA LEU A 233 4.81 -4.58 8.84
C LEU A 233 4.84 -5.58 10.01
N SER A 234 5.42 -5.14 11.12
CA SER A 234 5.39 -5.85 12.39
C SER A 234 4.60 -4.99 13.36
N VAL A 235 3.42 -5.43 13.79
CA VAL A 235 2.57 -4.69 14.72
C VAL A 235 2.05 -5.66 15.76
N GLU A 236 2.23 -5.29 17.02
CA GLU A 236 1.73 -6.01 18.20
C GLU A 236 0.82 -5.08 18.99
N ASP A 237 -0.22 -5.63 19.60
CA ASP A 237 -1.16 -4.91 20.44
C ASP A 237 -1.25 -5.52 21.84
N ASP A 238 -2.07 -4.89 22.68
CA ASP A 238 -2.35 -5.33 24.05
C ASP A 238 -3.53 -6.32 24.17
N GLY A 239 -4.09 -6.77 23.04
CA GLY A 239 -5.31 -7.57 22.96
C GLY A 239 -6.61 -6.75 23.01
N SER A 240 -6.53 -5.43 23.21
CA SER A 240 -7.66 -4.49 23.14
C SER A 240 -7.67 -3.68 21.84
N GLY A 241 -6.66 -3.88 20.98
CA GLY A 241 -6.47 -3.14 19.73
C GLY A 241 -5.58 -1.90 19.86
N GLU A 242 -5.05 -1.61 21.05
CA GLU A 242 -4.05 -0.55 21.24
C GLU A 242 -2.67 -1.05 20.86
N VAL A 243 -1.98 -0.30 19.98
CA VAL A 243 -0.65 -0.71 19.52
C VAL A 243 0.32 -0.67 20.70
N GLN A 244 1.00 -1.78 20.97
CA GLN A 244 2.10 -1.88 21.94
C GLN A 244 3.45 -1.76 21.26
N SER A 245 3.61 -2.33 20.07
CA SER A 245 4.84 -2.21 19.31
C SER A 245 4.53 -2.14 17.82
N ALA A 246 5.27 -1.32 17.09
CA ALA A 246 5.18 -1.29 15.64
C ALA A 246 6.54 -1.01 15.01
N ASP A 247 6.90 -1.80 14.01
CA ASP A 247 8.05 -1.61 13.14
C ASP A 247 7.56 -1.72 11.70
N ILE A 248 7.35 -0.56 11.09
CA ILE A 248 6.75 -0.41 9.76
C ILE A 248 7.78 0.23 8.85
N THR A 249 7.95 -0.31 7.66
CA THR A 249 8.74 0.34 6.61
C THR A 249 7.94 0.36 5.31
N THR A 250 7.73 1.54 4.77
CA THR A 250 7.00 1.76 3.52
C THR A 250 7.91 2.44 2.51
N ARG A 251 7.87 1.98 1.26
CA ARG A 251 8.56 2.62 0.14
C ARG A 251 7.57 3.37 -0.72
N ILE A 252 7.81 4.65 -0.95
CA ILE A 252 7.03 5.51 -1.85
C ILE A 252 7.85 5.70 -3.12
N TYR A 253 7.39 5.13 -4.22
CA TYR A 253 8.04 5.25 -5.52
C TYR A 253 7.73 6.61 -6.17
N SER A 254 8.70 7.17 -6.89
CA SER A 254 8.47 8.36 -7.69
C SER A 254 7.51 8.10 -8.85
N LEU A 255 6.67 9.09 -9.15
CA LEU A 255 5.78 9.12 -10.32
C LEU A 255 6.47 9.56 -11.60
N HIS A 256 7.62 10.22 -11.49
CA HIS A 256 8.28 10.89 -12.60
C HIS A 256 9.67 10.31 -12.92
N GLN A 257 10.44 9.89 -11.94
CA GLN A 257 11.85 9.52 -12.14
C GLN A 257 12.16 8.15 -11.53
N PRO A 258 13.31 7.51 -11.84
CA PRO A 258 13.64 6.21 -11.26
C PRO A 258 14.12 6.35 -9.80
N GLY A 259 13.38 7.05 -8.94
CA GLY A 259 13.72 7.29 -7.53
C GLY A 259 12.62 6.84 -6.57
N ALA A 260 12.90 6.88 -5.28
CA ALA A 260 11.96 6.51 -4.22
C ALA A 260 12.31 7.20 -2.90
N VAL A 261 11.40 7.14 -1.93
CA VAL A 261 11.63 7.54 -0.55
C VAL A 261 11.17 6.40 0.35
N ASP A 262 12.02 5.97 1.26
CA ASP A 262 11.60 5.01 2.30
C ASP A 262 11.17 5.79 3.53
N VAL A 263 10.12 5.30 4.20
CA VAL A 263 9.64 5.85 5.47
C VAL A 263 9.55 4.70 6.45
N GLY A 264 10.31 4.79 7.53
CA GLY A 264 10.34 3.84 8.63
C GLY A 264 9.69 4.43 9.87
N LEU A 265 8.82 3.66 10.52
CA LEU A 265 8.26 3.94 11.84
C LEU A 265 8.73 2.85 12.81
N SER A 266 9.28 3.28 13.94
CA SER A 266 9.55 2.44 15.10
C SER A 266 8.78 3.01 16.28
N PHE A 267 7.92 2.19 16.85
CA PHE A 267 7.07 2.55 17.96
C PHE A 267 7.08 1.44 19.01
N TRP A 268 7.10 1.82 20.28
CA TRP A 268 6.76 0.93 21.36
C TRP A 268 6.10 1.70 22.51
N ASN A 269 5.20 1.04 23.22
CA ASN A 269 4.45 1.51 24.36
C ASN A 269 4.45 0.39 25.42
N LYS A 270 5.06 0.68 26.57
CA LYS A 270 5.19 -0.24 27.69
C LYS A 270 4.42 0.32 28.88
N PRO A 271 3.19 -0.15 29.11
CA PRO A 271 2.48 0.17 30.34
C PRO A 271 3.14 -0.55 31.52
N HIS A 272 3.38 0.19 32.59
CA HIS A 272 3.77 -0.31 33.91
C HIS A 272 2.62 -0.11 34.90
N TYR A 273 2.77 -0.64 36.11
CA TYR A 273 1.70 -0.58 37.12
C TYR A 273 1.30 0.86 37.52
N TYR A 274 2.23 1.82 37.45
CA TYR A 274 2.00 3.23 37.80
C TYR A 274 2.59 4.23 36.81
N SER A 275 3.13 3.78 35.68
CA SER A 275 3.81 4.64 34.72
C SER A 275 3.65 4.10 33.30
N VAL A 276 3.89 4.93 32.31
CA VAL A 276 3.91 4.52 30.90
C VAL A 276 5.19 5.01 30.24
N GLU A 277 5.96 4.10 29.67
CA GLU A 277 7.09 4.44 28.81
C GLU A 277 6.69 4.23 27.36
N TRP A 278 6.92 5.22 26.51
CA TRP A 278 6.73 5.03 25.07
C TRP A 278 7.74 5.81 24.25
N SER A 279 8.01 5.30 23.06
CA SER A 279 8.90 5.92 22.10
C SER A 279 8.33 5.76 20.71
N LEU A 280 8.37 6.84 19.95
CA LEU A 280 8.00 6.88 18.54
C LEU A 280 9.13 7.56 17.77
N ALA A 281 9.61 6.91 16.72
CA ALA A 281 10.58 7.48 15.79
C ALA A 281 10.13 7.25 14.36
N ILE A 282 10.08 8.32 13.57
CA ILE A 282 9.84 8.26 12.12
C ILE A 282 11.12 8.70 11.43
N SER A 283 11.54 7.94 10.44
CA SER A 283 12.79 8.18 9.73
C SER A 283 12.67 7.93 8.23
N TYR A 284 13.55 8.53 7.45
CA TYR A 284 13.51 8.46 6.00
C TYR A 284 14.91 8.58 5.38
N PRO A 285 15.18 7.88 4.28
CA PRO A 285 16.19 8.23 3.30
C PRO A 285 15.53 8.57 1.95
N VAL A 286 16.18 9.44 1.19
CA VAL A 286 15.79 9.80 -0.17
C VAL A 286 16.69 9.07 -1.16
N HIS A 287 16.09 8.33 -2.09
CA HIS A 287 16.78 7.62 -3.16
C HIS A 287 16.58 8.38 -4.47
N GLU A 288 17.56 9.20 -4.86
CA GLU A 288 17.51 9.98 -6.11
C GLU A 288 17.60 9.09 -7.37
N THR A 289 18.20 7.90 -7.22
CA THR A 289 18.31 6.86 -8.26
C THR A 289 17.57 5.60 -7.84
N ALA A 290 17.52 4.61 -8.74
CA ALA A 290 16.80 3.38 -8.48
C ALA A 290 17.36 2.72 -7.21
N PRO A 291 16.53 2.45 -6.18
CA PRO A 291 17.03 1.89 -4.95
C PRO A 291 17.62 0.50 -5.22
N ALA A 292 18.92 0.34 -4.98
CA ALA A 292 19.63 -0.93 -5.17
C ALA A 292 19.29 -1.93 -4.06
N ASP A 293 19.01 -1.42 -2.87
CA ASP A 293 18.91 -2.19 -1.65
C ASP A 293 17.46 -2.34 -1.13
N GLU A 294 17.30 -3.16 -0.10
CA GLU A 294 16.04 -3.35 0.62
C GLU A 294 15.51 -2.03 1.21
N ALA A 295 14.19 -1.96 1.45
CA ALA A 295 13.63 -0.75 2.04
C ALA A 295 14.18 -0.52 3.45
N GLY A 296 14.56 0.73 3.73
CA GLY A 296 15.25 1.09 4.97
C GLY A 296 16.76 0.80 4.96
N ALA A 297 17.32 0.27 3.87
CA ALA A 297 18.76 0.18 3.72
C ALA A 297 19.37 1.58 3.51
N GLY A 298 20.44 1.87 4.26
CA GLY A 298 21.15 3.14 4.22
C GLY A 298 21.00 3.95 5.50
N ARG A 299 21.49 5.19 5.46
CA ARG A 299 21.46 6.09 6.61
C ARG A 299 20.09 6.76 6.73
N MET A 300 19.25 6.20 7.59
CA MET A 300 17.95 6.79 7.94
C MET A 300 18.15 8.17 8.62
N GLN A 301 17.52 9.21 8.07
CA GLN A 301 17.45 10.52 8.68
C GLN A 301 16.19 10.60 9.54
N LYS A 302 16.26 11.21 10.72
CA LYS A 302 15.08 11.36 11.59
C LYS A 302 14.13 12.41 11.01
N LEU A 303 12.88 12.04 10.75
CA LEU A 303 11.79 12.97 10.47
C LEU A 303 11.32 13.60 11.78
N LEU A 304 10.94 12.74 12.74
CA LEU A 304 10.61 13.13 14.10
C LEU A 304 10.91 12.00 15.07
N SER A 305 11.09 12.34 16.34
CA SER A 305 11.08 11.38 17.44
C SER A 305 10.38 11.98 18.65
N CYS A 306 9.66 11.16 19.38
CA CYS A 306 9.06 11.50 20.66
C CYS A 306 9.29 10.35 21.63
N GLU A 307 9.81 10.66 22.80
CA GLU A 307 10.06 9.72 23.88
C GLU A 307 9.38 10.26 25.13
N LEU A 308 8.61 9.43 25.83
CA LEU A 308 8.12 9.72 27.17
C LEU A 308 8.78 8.74 28.13
N GLU A 309 9.55 9.30 29.05
CA GLU A 309 10.06 8.58 30.21
C GLU A 309 9.25 9.07 31.41
N ASP A 310 8.38 8.20 31.92
CA ASP A 310 7.57 8.48 33.10
C ASP A 310 8.28 7.92 34.34
N ALA A 311 8.92 8.81 35.08
CA ALA A 311 9.47 8.51 36.40
C ALA A 311 8.41 8.81 37.46
N GLU A 312 8.37 8.02 38.55
CA GLU A 312 7.36 8.05 39.65
C GLU A 312 6.96 9.45 40.19
N THR A 313 7.73 10.50 39.90
CA THR A 313 7.52 11.87 40.39
C THR A 313 7.46 12.95 39.30
N SER A 314 7.80 12.63 38.05
CA SER A 314 7.69 13.58 36.93
C SER A 314 7.82 12.88 35.59
N ALA A 315 6.88 13.14 34.70
CA ALA A 315 6.96 12.71 33.32
C ALA A 315 7.79 13.69 32.50
N ARG A 316 8.70 13.15 31.68
CA ARG A 316 9.49 13.96 30.74
C ARG A 316 9.21 13.51 29.33
N GLU A 317 8.59 14.39 28.56
CA GLU A 317 8.34 14.18 27.14
C GLU A 317 9.45 14.88 26.33
N ALA A 318 10.28 14.09 25.66
CA ALA A 318 11.35 14.57 24.79
C ALA A 318 10.89 14.45 23.33
N LYS A 319 10.53 15.60 22.72
CA LYS A 319 10.13 15.68 21.31
C LYS A 319 11.21 16.34 20.47
N GLN A 320 11.43 15.81 19.27
CA GLN A 320 12.29 16.40 18.27
C GLN A 320 11.66 16.29 16.89
N PHE A 321 11.60 17.42 16.16
CA PHE A 321 11.30 17.42 14.73
C PHE A 321 12.62 17.60 13.96
N GLY A 322 13.07 16.55 13.28
CA GLY A 322 14.39 16.48 12.66
C GLY A 322 14.42 16.91 11.20
N MET A 323 13.30 16.80 10.49
CA MET A 323 13.21 17.13 9.06
C MET A 323 13.33 18.64 8.82
N ARG A 324 14.15 19.03 7.85
CA ARG A 324 14.34 20.45 7.47
C ARG A 324 13.59 20.76 6.19
N GLY A 325 13.31 22.05 5.94
CA GLY A 325 12.65 22.48 4.71
C GLY A 325 13.45 22.19 3.42
N ALA A 326 14.77 21.99 3.50
CA ALA A 326 15.56 21.51 2.37
C ALA A 326 15.25 20.03 2.06
N ASP A 327 15.06 19.22 3.09
CA ASP A 327 14.77 17.80 2.97
C ASP A 327 13.36 17.57 2.41
N VAL A 328 12.36 18.34 2.88
CA VAL A 328 10.98 18.28 2.34
C VAL A 328 10.97 18.57 0.84
N ARG A 329 11.75 19.58 0.40
CA ARG A 329 11.90 19.89 -1.02
C ARG A 329 12.60 18.78 -1.80
N ALA A 330 13.58 18.10 -1.21
CA ALA A 330 14.25 16.95 -1.83
C ALA A 330 13.28 15.77 -2.00
N VAL A 331 12.53 15.42 -0.95
CA VAL A 331 11.47 14.39 -0.99
C VAL A 331 10.43 14.72 -2.06
N ARG A 332 9.85 15.92 -2.02
CA ARG A 332 8.86 16.38 -3.01
C ARG A 332 9.40 16.26 -4.43
N ARG A 333 10.63 16.72 -4.65
CA ARG A 333 11.28 16.65 -5.96
C ARG A 333 11.44 15.21 -6.43
N VAL A 334 11.84 14.31 -5.55
CA VAL A 334 12.00 12.90 -5.91
C VAL A 334 10.65 12.27 -6.22
N LEU A 335 9.63 12.45 -5.37
CA LEU A 335 8.34 11.79 -5.54
C LEU A 335 7.50 12.36 -6.68
N PHE A 336 7.43 13.68 -6.78
CA PHE A 336 6.51 14.41 -7.66
C PHE A 336 7.22 15.24 -8.73
N GLY A 337 8.54 15.12 -8.86
CA GLY A 337 9.31 15.91 -9.82
C GLY A 337 9.30 17.41 -9.51
N GLY A 338 9.40 18.22 -10.55
CA GLY A 338 9.28 19.68 -10.45
C GLY A 338 7.84 20.20 -10.41
N ALA A 339 6.84 19.33 -10.32
CA ALA A 339 5.45 19.73 -10.42
C ALA A 339 5.00 20.44 -9.15
N ASP A 340 4.47 21.67 -9.29
CA ASP A 340 4.07 22.46 -8.13
C ASP A 340 2.72 22.08 -7.51
N ARG A 341 2.08 21.01 -8.01
CA ARG A 341 0.71 20.62 -7.64
C ARG A 341 0.57 20.02 -6.24
N VAL A 342 1.61 19.34 -5.76
CA VAL A 342 1.62 18.76 -4.41
C VAL A 342 2.33 19.73 -3.48
N GLY A 343 1.66 20.15 -2.40
CA GLY A 343 2.24 21.05 -1.40
C GLY A 343 3.40 20.40 -0.62
N LEU A 344 4.29 21.23 -0.06
CA LEU A 344 5.33 20.73 0.84
C LEU A 344 4.73 20.08 2.10
N ALA A 345 3.67 20.67 2.66
CA ALA A 345 2.97 20.11 3.81
C ALA A 345 2.32 18.75 3.47
N ASP A 346 1.67 18.63 2.32
CA ASP A 346 1.08 17.36 1.86
C ASP A 346 2.14 16.29 1.59
N THR A 347 3.34 16.69 1.15
CA THR A 347 4.47 15.77 1.02
C THR A 347 4.84 15.15 2.38
N VAL A 348 4.92 15.95 3.44
CA VAL A 348 5.20 15.45 4.80
C VAL A 348 4.03 14.62 5.33
N ARG A 349 2.79 15.07 5.11
CA ARG A 349 1.58 14.31 5.49
C ARG A 349 1.54 12.95 4.80
N LEU A 350 1.96 12.87 3.54
CA LEU A 350 2.00 11.60 2.80
C LEU A 350 3.04 10.64 3.38
N MET A 351 4.21 11.15 3.78
CA MET A 351 5.21 10.33 4.48
C MET A 351 4.63 9.75 5.77
N LEU A 352 3.97 10.57 6.59
CA LEU A 352 3.31 10.11 7.82
C LEU A 352 2.19 9.10 7.52
N ALA A 353 1.35 9.39 6.54
CA ALA A 353 0.25 8.52 6.14
C ALA A 353 0.74 7.16 5.63
N SER A 354 1.89 7.12 4.96
CA SER A 354 2.50 5.87 4.47
C SER A 354 2.89 4.88 5.57
N VAL A 355 2.94 5.33 6.83
CA VAL A 355 3.16 4.50 8.02
C VAL A 355 1.97 4.56 8.98
N GLY A 356 0.79 4.95 8.50
CA GLY A 356 -0.48 4.88 9.25
C GLY A 356 -0.81 6.12 10.08
N ILE A 357 -0.05 7.21 9.98
CA ILE A 357 -0.31 8.44 10.75
C ILE A 357 -0.93 9.51 9.84
N CYS A 358 -2.23 9.75 9.97
CA CYS A 358 -2.94 10.79 9.24
C CYS A 358 -3.16 12.04 10.11
N VAL A 359 -2.73 13.20 9.62
CA VAL A 359 -2.89 14.48 10.30
C VAL A 359 -3.67 15.44 9.41
N GLY A 360 -4.76 16.01 9.94
CA GLY A 360 -5.42 17.17 9.38
C GLY A 360 -4.70 18.43 9.84
N LEU A 361 -4.24 19.24 8.89
CA LEU A 361 -3.61 20.53 9.17
C LEU A 361 -4.61 21.65 8.90
N ASP A 362 -4.68 22.61 9.80
CA ASP A 362 -5.47 23.80 9.51
C ASP A 362 -4.79 24.68 8.48
N SER A 363 -5.64 25.36 7.71
CA SER A 363 -5.24 26.24 6.61
C SER A 363 -5.49 27.70 6.98
N ALA A 364 -4.69 28.60 6.40
CA ALA A 364 -4.88 30.03 6.54
C ALA A 364 -6.23 30.43 5.94
N GLY A 365 -7.25 30.61 6.79
CA GLY A 365 -8.60 30.99 6.36
C GLY A 365 -9.72 30.07 6.83
N SER A 366 -9.43 28.99 7.58
CA SER A 366 -10.48 28.33 8.38
C SER A 366 -10.94 29.35 9.43
N SER A 367 -12.07 30.01 9.18
CA SER A 367 -12.64 30.95 10.13
C SER A 367 -12.92 30.23 11.43
N ASP A 368 -12.37 30.76 12.53
CA ASP A 368 -12.63 30.33 13.90
C ASP A 368 -14.13 30.49 14.19
N SER A 369 -14.93 29.50 13.80
CA SER A 369 -16.21 29.31 14.45
C SER A 369 -15.87 28.72 15.81
N GLU A 370 -15.64 29.61 16.77
CA GLU A 370 -15.66 29.33 18.21
C GLU A 370 -17.07 28.85 18.57
N SER A 371 -17.44 27.63 18.16
CA SER A 371 -18.51 26.92 18.83
C SER A 371 -17.90 26.44 20.15
N GLU A 372 -18.32 27.12 21.23
CA GLU A 372 -17.95 26.81 22.62
C GLU A 372 -18.44 25.42 23.08
N ASP A 373 -19.16 24.68 22.24
CA ASP A 373 -19.46 23.25 22.42
C ASP A 373 -18.45 22.40 21.61
N ASP A 374 -17.63 21.64 22.33
CA ASP A 374 -16.88 20.46 21.88
C ASP A 374 -15.66 20.60 20.95
N GLY A 375 -14.99 21.76 20.89
CA GLY A 375 -13.53 21.79 20.64
C GLY A 375 -13.01 21.28 19.28
N VAL A 376 -13.73 21.49 18.17
CA VAL A 376 -13.30 21.05 16.82
C VAL A 376 -12.83 22.21 15.94
N GLY A 377 -11.81 22.93 16.42
CA GLY A 377 -10.97 23.82 15.60
C GLY A 377 -9.51 23.58 15.98
N GLY A 378 -8.71 22.99 15.10
CA GLY A 378 -7.34 22.61 15.43
C GLY A 378 -6.79 21.45 14.61
N ASP A 379 -5.45 21.39 14.53
CA ASP A 379 -4.74 20.22 13.99
C ASP A 379 -5.15 18.98 14.77
N LYS A 380 -5.53 17.92 14.05
CA LYS A 380 -6.01 16.67 14.66
C LYS A 380 -5.49 15.46 13.92
N PHE A 381 -5.26 14.39 14.67
CA PHE A 381 -5.12 13.08 14.05
C PHE A 381 -6.48 12.69 13.45
N VAL A 382 -6.45 12.27 12.21
CA VAL A 382 -7.63 11.73 11.54
C VAL A 382 -7.66 10.25 11.90
N TRP A 383 -8.37 9.93 12.98
CA TRP A 383 -8.62 8.56 13.37
C TRP A 383 -9.84 8.05 12.61
N PHE A 384 -9.67 6.93 11.91
CA PHE A 384 -10.80 6.20 11.38
C PHE A 384 -11.32 5.28 12.50
N GLN A 385 -12.64 5.25 12.67
CA GLN A 385 -13.27 4.51 13.76
C GLN A 385 -12.89 3.02 13.67
N GLY A 386 -12.28 2.48 14.74
CA GLY A 386 -11.90 1.07 14.85
C GLY A 386 -10.51 0.72 14.31
N GLN A 387 -9.63 1.67 13.99
CA GLN A 387 -8.26 1.40 13.54
C GLN A 387 -7.23 1.34 14.67
N ALA A 388 -6.01 0.92 14.33
CA ALA A 388 -4.91 0.74 15.29
C ALA A 388 -4.52 2.09 15.92
N GLN A 389 -4.73 2.20 17.23
CA GLN A 389 -4.52 3.44 17.95
C GLN A 389 -3.09 3.48 18.47
N TYR A 390 -2.37 4.53 18.08
CA TYR A 390 -1.08 4.86 18.65
C TYR A 390 -1.26 5.83 19.80
N THR A 391 -0.50 5.66 20.87
CA THR A 391 -0.28 6.73 21.84
C THR A 391 0.60 7.81 21.20
N LEU A 392 -0.02 8.86 20.65
CA LEU A 392 0.67 9.96 19.97
C LEU A 392 0.68 11.24 20.80
N PHE A 393 1.76 12.01 20.66
CA PHE A 393 1.91 13.37 21.20
C PHE A 393 0.87 14.34 20.61
N ASP A 394 0.78 15.55 21.17
CA ASP A 394 -0.17 16.59 20.73
C ASP A 394 -0.10 16.84 19.19
N PRO A 395 -1.19 16.63 18.44
CA PRO A 395 -1.22 16.86 16.99
C PRO A 395 -0.94 18.32 16.61
N ARG A 396 -1.19 19.29 17.50
CA ARG A 396 -0.87 20.71 17.27
C ARG A 396 0.63 20.94 17.22
N TRP A 397 1.41 20.28 18.08
CA TRP A 397 2.87 20.34 18.01
C TRP A 397 3.36 19.81 16.66
N LEU A 398 2.76 18.73 16.16
CA LEU A 398 3.09 18.19 14.85
C LEU A 398 2.77 19.18 13.73
N GLY A 399 1.55 19.72 13.73
CA GLY A 399 1.06 20.63 12.70
C GLY A 399 1.89 21.91 12.61
N VAL A 400 2.21 22.51 13.75
CA VAL A 400 3.08 23.71 13.83
C VAL A 400 4.46 23.43 13.23
N ASN A 401 5.09 22.30 13.58
CA ASN A 401 6.40 21.96 13.04
C ASN A 401 6.35 21.68 11.53
N ILE A 402 5.35 20.95 11.04
CA ILE A 402 5.16 20.71 9.60
C ILE A 402 4.99 22.04 8.86
N ARG A 403 4.10 22.92 9.31
CA ARG A 403 3.88 24.24 8.69
C ARG A 403 5.14 25.09 8.70
N ARG A 404 5.88 25.14 9.80
CA ARG A 404 7.16 25.89 9.89
C ARG A 404 8.19 25.40 8.88
N VAL A 405 8.44 24.09 8.79
CA VAL A 405 9.44 23.56 7.85
C VAL A 405 9.00 23.69 6.39
N CYS A 406 7.69 23.73 6.15
CA CYS A 406 7.10 23.90 4.83
C CYS A 406 6.87 25.37 4.43
N SER A 407 7.27 26.33 5.27
CA SER A 407 7.02 27.77 5.05
C SER A 407 5.53 28.12 4.87
N ALA A 408 4.66 27.42 5.60
CA ALA A 408 3.21 27.55 5.58
C ALA A 408 2.65 27.90 6.98
N ALA A 409 3.46 28.57 7.81
CA ALA A 409 3.05 28.96 9.16
C ALA A 409 1.83 29.89 9.13
N ILE A 410 0.89 29.64 10.04
CA ILE A 410 -0.32 30.45 10.25
C ILE A 410 -0.15 31.32 11.49
N PRO A 411 -0.93 32.42 11.67
CA PRO A 411 -0.72 33.37 12.77
C PRO A 411 -0.61 32.73 14.16
N ARG A 412 -1.47 31.75 14.46
CA ARG A 412 -1.47 31.02 15.74
C ARG A 412 -0.23 30.17 16.00
N ASP A 413 0.57 29.85 14.98
CA ASP A 413 1.82 29.11 15.15
C ASP A 413 2.89 29.96 15.83
N ALA A 414 2.78 31.30 15.81
CA ALA A 414 3.73 32.21 16.42
C ALA A 414 3.73 32.09 17.95
N ASP A 415 2.53 31.96 18.52
CA ASP A 415 2.32 31.94 19.98
C ASP A 415 2.19 30.51 20.53
N PHE A 416 2.40 29.49 19.70
CA PHE A 416 2.29 28.10 20.12
C PHE A 416 3.36 27.75 21.16
N VAL A 417 2.91 27.35 22.35
CA VAL A 417 3.73 26.79 23.43
C VAL A 417 3.34 25.32 23.59
N ASP A 418 4.32 24.42 23.48
CA ASP A 418 4.09 23.00 23.73
C ASP A 418 3.75 22.77 25.20
N ARG A 419 2.51 22.36 25.47
CA ARG A 419 2.02 21.97 26.80
C ARG A 419 1.59 20.50 26.85
N GLY A 420 2.02 19.68 25.87
CA GLY A 420 1.53 18.31 25.69
C GLY A 420 1.70 17.44 26.95
N ALA A 421 2.87 17.51 27.60
CA ALA A 421 3.15 16.76 28.83
C ALA A 421 2.26 17.21 30.00
N GLU A 422 2.08 18.53 30.19
CA GLU A 422 1.29 19.07 31.32
C GLU A 422 -0.21 18.76 31.22
N ALA A 423 -0.76 18.70 30.00
CA ALA A 423 -2.17 18.44 29.78
C ALA A 423 -2.58 17.00 30.12
N ARG A 424 -1.71 16.00 29.87
CA ARG A 424 -2.01 14.58 30.14
C ARG A 424 -2.14 14.28 31.64
N TYR A 425 -1.37 14.95 32.49
CA TYR A 425 -1.40 14.71 33.95
C TYR A 425 -2.54 15.43 34.67
N LYS A 426 -3.06 16.53 34.13
CA LYS A 426 -4.17 17.26 34.77
C LYS A 426 -5.49 16.49 34.76
N HIS A 427 -5.72 15.64 33.76
CA HIS A 427 -6.96 14.85 33.66
C HIS A 427 -6.92 13.52 34.44
N GLY A 428 -5.75 13.04 34.87
CA GLY A 428 -5.62 11.80 35.65
C GLY A 428 -5.82 11.96 37.16
N GLY A 429 -5.94 13.18 37.68
CA GLY A 429 -5.90 13.47 39.12
C GLY A 429 -7.24 13.75 39.82
N GLU A 430 -8.33 13.95 39.09
CA GLU A 430 -9.63 14.35 39.67
C GLU A 430 -10.68 13.23 39.70
N GLY A 431 -10.30 12.00 39.33
CA GLY A 431 -11.07 10.78 39.63
C GLY A 431 -10.85 10.31 41.07
N GLY A 432 -10.76 11.24 42.02
CA GLY A 432 -10.61 10.92 43.44
C GLY A 432 -11.73 9.97 43.84
N ASN A 433 -11.34 8.78 44.27
CA ASN A 433 -12.18 7.81 44.97
C ASN A 433 -12.95 8.53 46.09
N GLN A 434 -14.13 9.02 45.77
CA GLN A 434 -15.20 9.18 46.73
C GLN A 434 -15.77 7.77 46.94
N CYS A 435 -14.95 6.91 47.54
CA CYS A 435 -15.47 5.76 48.26
C CYS A 435 -16.23 6.37 49.44
N ASP A 436 -17.53 6.51 49.26
CA ASP A 436 -18.46 6.82 50.33
C ASP A 436 -18.29 5.78 51.44
N SER A 437 -17.46 6.13 52.42
CA SER A 437 -17.50 5.61 53.76
C SER A 437 -18.50 6.44 54.57
N GLU A 438 -19.76 6.36 54.18
CA GLU A 438 -20.92 6.52 55.07
C GLU A 438 -21.62 5.15 54.98
N GLY A 439 -21.55 4.25 55.95
CA GLY A 439 -21.98 4.46 57.32
C GLY A 439 -23.33 3.77 57.50
N MET A 440 -23.32 2.62 58.21
CA MET A 440 -24.45 1.82 58.74
C MET A 440 -25.08 0.74 57.86
#